data_AF-A0A3A6PYF7-F1
#
_entry.id   AF-A0A3A6PYF7-F1
#
_cell.length_a   1.000
_cell.length_b   1.000
_cell.length_c   1.000
_cell.angle_alpha   90.00
_cell.angle_beta   90.00
_cell.angle_gamma   90.00
#
_symmetry.space_group_name_H-M   'P 1'
#
loop_
_entity.id
_entity.type
_entity.pdbx_description
1 polymer ?
#
loop_
_entity_poly.entity_id
_entity_poly.type
_entity_poly.pdbx_seq_one_letter_code
_entity_poly.pdbx_strand_id
1 'polypeptide(L)' 'MDAPLWTDEHAPERSELPQSTVREHLQRVAAEPMNLVVFGPRGAGKTAAVRALARETHTDPDNDFVVINVAD' A
#
# COMPACT_ATOMS: atom_id res chain seq x y z
N MET A 1 13.80 14.28 17.98
CA MET A 1 12.90 13.70 16.97
C MET A 1 11.69 13.21 17.72
N ASP A 2 10.50 13.60 17.28
CA ASP A 2 9.26 13.06 17.84
C ASP A 2 9.22 11.54 17.59
N ALA A 3 8.57 10.80 18.49
CA ALA A 3 8.34 9.37 18.29
C ALA A 3 7.53 9.14 17.00
N PRO A 4 7.73 8.01 16.29
CA PRO A 4 6.95 7.71 15.09
C PRO A 4 5.46 7.63 15.40
N LEU A 5 4.62 7.94 14.41
CA LEU A 5 3.19 7.70 14.53
C LEU A 5 2.97 6.18 14.56
N TRP A 6 2.00 5.73 15.37
CA TRP A 6 1.63 4.32 15.43
C TRP A 6 1.23 3.75 14.06
N THR A 7 0.61 4.58 13.22
CA THR A 7 0.21 4.18 11.86
C THR A 7 1.40 4.00 10.92
N ASP A 8 2.53 4.64 11.21
CA ASP A 8 3.76 4.49 10.45
C ASP A 8 4.55 3.27 10.96
N GLU A 9 4.65 3.13 12.29
CA GLU A 9 5.34 2.02 12.95
C GLU A 9 4.64 0.67 12.71
N HIS A 10 3.31 0.65 12.64
CA HIS A 10 2.48 -0.54 12.41
C HIS A 10 1.77 -0.52 11.06
N ALA A 11 2.43 0.02 10.03
CA ALA A 11 1.91 -0.05 8.67
C ALA A 11 1.77 -1.52 8.23
N PRO A 12 0.59 -1.95 7.75
CA PRO A 12 0.32 -3.36 7.50
C PRO A 12 1.07 -3.88 6.28
N GLU A 13 1.48 -5.15 6.31
CA GLU A 13 1.81 -5.93 5.14
C GLU A 13 0.55 -6.30 4.34
N ARG A 14 0.70 -6.72 3.06
CA ARG A 14 -0.46 -7.13 2.24
C ARG A 14 -1.27 -8.23 2.91
N SER A 15 -0.61 -9.19 3.55
CA SER A 15 -1.24 -10.33 4.23
C SER A 15 -2.10 -9.91 5.43
N GLU A 16 -1.84 -8.74 6.02
CA GLU A 16 -2.50 -8.23 7.22
C GLU A 16 -3.71 -7.34 6.92
N LEU A 17 -3.91 -6.95 5.66
CA LEU A 17 -5.07 -6.12 5.27
C LEU A 17 -6.37 -6.85 5.65
N PRO A 18 -7.35 -6.21 6.28
CA PRO A 18 -8.51 -6.91 6.83
C PRO A 18 -9.43 -7.53 5.75
N GLN A 19 -9.51 -6.94 4.57
CA GLN A 19 -10.37 -7.42 3.48
C GLN A 19 -9.66 -8.48 2.63
N SER A 20 -10.12 -9.72 2.67
CA SER A 20 -9.51 -10.84 1.92
C SER A 20 -9.47 -10.61 0.42
N THR A 21 -10.54 -10.07 -0.16
CA THR A 21 -10.62 -9.77 -1.59
C THR A 21 -9.52 -8.80 -2.03
N VAL A 22 -9.25 -7.76 -1.22
CA VAL A 22 -8.16 -6.82 -1.50
C VAL A 22 -6.81 -7.53 -1.50
N ARG A 23 -6.56 -8.42 -0.54
CA ARG A 23 -5.32 -9.21 -0.48
C ARG A 23 -5.12 -10.06 -1.73
N GLU A 24 -6.17 -10.71 -2.19
CA GLU A 24 -6.17 -11.56 -3.40
C GLU A 24 -5.93 -10.74 -4.67
N HIS A 25 -6.62 -9.60 -4.81
CA HIS A 25 -6.43 -8.70 -5.96
C HIS A 25 -5.01 -8.14 -6.02
N LEU A 26 -4.47 -7.64 -4.91
CA LEU A 26 -3.11 -7.10 -4.87
C LEU A 26 -2.06 -8.19 -5.17
N GLN A 27 -2.27 -9.42 -4.70
CA GLN A 27 -1.38 -10.54 -5.05
C GLN A 27 -1.36 -10.80 -6.56
N ARG A 28 -2.52 -10.71 -7.22
CA ARG A 28 -2.60 -10.86 -8.67
C ARG A 28 -1.86 -9.73 -9.38
N VAL A 29 -1.99 -8.48 -8.91
CA VAL A 29 -1.27 -7.33 -9.49
C VAL A 29 0.24 -7.45 -9.34
N ALA A 30 0.72 -7.99 -8.21
CA ALA A 30 2.15 -8.25 -8.00
C ALA A 30 2.70 -9.28 -9.00
N ALA A 31 1.91 -10.30 -9.36
CA ALA A 31 2.30 -11.32 -10.33
C ALA A 31 2.12 -10.87 -11.79
N GLU A 32 1.05 -10.12 -12.07
CA GLU A 32 0.67 -9.64 -13.40
C GLU A 32 0.38 -8.13 -13.33
N PRO A 33 1.38 -7.27 -13.58
CA PRO A 33 1.25 -5.84 -13.43
C PRO A 33 0.14 -5.25 -14.32
N MET A 34 -0.74 -4.49 -13.68
CA MET A 34 -1.85 -3.80 -14.35
C MET A 34 -2.22 -2.51 -13.61
N ASN A 35 -2.83 -1.58 -14.34
CA ASN A 35 -3.33 -0.34 -13.75
C ASN A 35 -4.48 -0.65 -12.78
N LEU A 36 -4.38 -0.10 -11.56
CA LEU A 36 -5.32 -0.32 -10.47
C LEU A 36 -6.01 0.99 -10.09
N VAL A 37 -7.33 0.95 -9.88
CA VAL A 37 -8.08 2.02 -9.23
C VAL A 37 -8.48 1.55 -7.84
N VAL A 38 -7.94 2.19 -6.79
CA VAL A 38 -8.28 1.90 -5.39
C VAL A 38 -9.22 2.98 -4.86
N PHE A 39 -10.42 2.59 -4.43
CA PHE A 39 -11.43 3.51 -3.93
C PHE A 39 -12.07 3.00 -2.63
N GLY A 40 -12.70 3.91 -1.88
CA GLY A 40 -13.29 3.62 -0.58
C GLY A 40 -13.22 4.82 0.38
N PRO A 41 -13.82 4.71 1.58
CA PRO A 41 -13.90 5.79 2.56
C PRO A 41 -12.52 6.34 2.99
N ARG A 42 -12.51 7.55 3.55
CA ARG A 42 -11.30 8.12 4.18
C ARG A 42 -10.87 7.20 5.34
N GLY A 43 -9.56 6.94 5.44
CA GLY A 43 -9.01 6.08 6.50
C GLY A 43 -9.21 4.58 6.31
N ALA A 44 -9.86 4.12 5.24
CA ALA A 44 -10.10 2.68 4.99
C ALA A 44 -8.85 1.88 4.57
N GLY A 45 -7.64 2.45 4.66
CA GLY A 45 -6.39 1.75 4.33
C GLY A 45 -5.96 1.77 2.86
N LYS A 46 -6.59 2.56 1.98
CA LYS A 46 -6.25 2.63 0.54
C LYS A 46 -4.77 2.88 0.28
N THR A 47 -4.22 3.94 0.85
CA THR A 47 -2.81 4.32 0.70
C THR A 47 -1.89 3.27 1.32
N ALA A 48 -2.26 2.74 2.49
CA ALA A 48 -1.50 1.68 3.16
C ALA A 48 -1.42 0.40 2.31
N ALA A 49 -2.53 0.01 1.66
CA ALA A 49 -2.58 -1.15 0.78
C ALA A 49 -1.71 -0.98 -0.48
N VAL A 50 -1.70 0.19 -1.11
CA VAL A 50 -0.81 0.47 -2.26
C VAL A 50 0.66 0.47 -1.83
N ARG A 51 0.97 1.04 -0.66
CA ARG A 51 2.34 1.00 -0.11
C ARG A 51 2.77 -0.42 0.26
N ALA A 52 1.87 -1.26 0.75
CA ALA A 52 2.14 -2.67 1.00
C ALA A 52 2.43 -3.43 -0.30
N LEU A 53 1.66 -3.17 -1.36
CA LEU A 53 1.94 -3.73 -2.69
C LEU A 53 3.32 -3.29 -3.21
N ALA A 54 3.69 -2.03 -3.04
CA ALA A 54 5.01 -1.54 -3.44
C ALA A 54 6.14 -2.25 -2.69
N ARG A 55 6.01 -2.42 -1.36
CA ARG A 55 6.97 -3.17 -0.54
C ARG A 55 7.10 -4.64 -0.94
N GLU A 56 6.01 -5.27 -1.36
CA GLU A 56 6.04 -6.66 -1.84
C GLU A 56 6.63 -6.79 -3.25
N THR A 57 6.44 -5.78 -4.10
CA THR A 57 6.81 -5.83 -5.52
C THR A 57 8.26 -5.40 -5.77
N HIS A 58 8.79 -4.48 -4.98
CA HIS A 58 10.09 -3.85 -5.19
C HIS A 58 11.12 -4.26 -4.14
N THR A 59 12.36 -4.47 -4.58
CA THR A 59 13.48 -4.74 -3.66
C THR A 59 13.91 -3.47 -2.92
N ASP A 60 13.73 -2.30 -3.54
CA ASP A 60 14.02 -0.99 -2.94
C ASP A 60 12.82 -0.03 -3.10
N PRO A 61 11.76 -0.23 -2.30
CA PRO A 61 10.51 0.54 -2.46
C PRO A 61 10.69 2.05 -2.29
N ASP A 62 11.66 2.49 -1.49
CA ASP A 62 11.89 3.92 -1.23
C ASP A 62 12.40 4.65 -2.48
N ASN A 63 13.11 3.94 -3.36
CA ASN A 63 13.61 4.48 -4.63
C ASN A 63 12.72 4.10 -5.83
N ASP A 64 12.02 2.96 -5.77
CA ASP A 64 11.23 2.44 -6.88
C ASP A 64 9.75 2.90 -6.88
N PHE A 65 9.23 3.41 -5.75
CA PHE A 65 7.83 3.80 -5.61
C PHE A 65 7.64 5.32 -5.56
N VAL A 66 7.12 5.88 -6.64
CA VAL A 66 6.82 7.32 -6.75
C VAL A 66 5.35 7.59 -6.38
N VAL A 67 5.14 8.52 -5.44
CA VAL A 67 3.81 8.99 -5.04
C VAL A 67 3.62 10.43 -5.49
N ILE A 68 2.49 10.69 -6.14
CA ILE A 68 2.06 12.02 -6.55
C ILE A 68 0.73 12.30 -5.86
N ASN A 69 0.70 13.24 -4.93
CA ASN A 69 -0.49 13.64 -4.19
C ASN A 69 -1.08 14.93 -4.74
N VAL A 70 -2.33 15.21 -4.36
CA VAL A 70 -3.02 16.47 -4.74
C VAL A 70 -2.33 17.71 -4.15
N ALA A 71 -1.59 17.56 -3.05
CA ALA A 71 -0.89 18.66 -2.39
C ALA A 71 0.52 18.91 -2.93
N ASP A 72 0.98 18.10 -3.89
CA ASP A 72 2.31 18.20 -4.51
C ASP A 72 2.29 19.13 -5.74
#